data_AF-A0A3R7TT34-F1
#
_entry.id   AF-A0A3R7TT34-F1
#
_cell.length_a   1.000
_cell.length_b   1.000
_cell.length_c   1.000
_cell.angle_alpha   90.00
_cell.angle_beta   90.00
_cell.angle_gamma   90.00
#
_symmetry.space_group_name_H-M   'P 1'
#
loop_
_entity.id
_entity.type
_entity.pdbx_description
1 polymer ?
#
loop_
_entity_poly.entity_id
_entity_poly.type
_entity_poly.pdbx_seq_one_letter_code
_entity_poly.pdbx_strand_id
1 'polypeptide(L)'
;MKKIFYILILLVCGCSEESHQAFGSDNDPPGKVTITSIENVAGGAIIKFTPPSDEDLLYISGKYQNEKGEKKQVIVSAYIDSLNINGFGKIGTFDVEVSAFDLGNNQSEIEFVEISPLEAPIHDILRSIDGRQDFGGINISYENPSGANVSLNMSVLNDSGELQFKESFYTSQKNSSYSFRGYDPVATTFVIYVEDQWGNQTETKSFEIIPLEDVFIDKSFWSVVSMPGDESFSEYGFSANQIWDGSWSNQWNCGHTNFLSLPHQLTLDLGQRVKLNRFKLYQRGGSELYKHGNPKIFEIYGRENLDNLPIYDPSKPGDGWILLGKFESFKPSGLPPGSNTEEDYLFQDNGEDFVFEFESQSREIRYIRFINIESWNNQMVTVIGELSFWGGVID
;
A
#
# COMPACT_ATOMS: atom_id res chain seq x y z
N MET A 1 -52.62 -2.32 79.03
CA MET A 1 -52.12 -1.95 77.68
C MET A 1 -51.85 -3.23 76.90
N LYS A 2 -52.68 -3.54 75.89
CA LYS A 2 -52.56 -4.76 75.07
C LYS A 2 -51.46 -4.54 74.02
N LYS A 3 -50.43 -5.40 73.98
CA LYS A 3 -49.41 -5.40 72.93
C LYS A 3 -49.85 -6.33 71.80
N ILE A 4 -50.07 -5.78 70.63
CA ILE A 4 -50.33 -6.49 69.37
C ILE A 4 -48.98 -6.80 68.74
N PHE A 5 -48.71 -8.06 68.42
CA PHE A 5 -47.50 -8.52 67.74
C PHE A 5 -47.86 -8.80 66.28
N TYR A 6 -47.35 -7.98 65.35
CA TYR A 6 -47.47 -8.23 63.92
C TYR A 6 -46.32 -9.17 63.49
N ILE A 7 -46.66 -10.36 63.00
CA ILE A 7 -45.73 -11.25 62.30
C ILE A 7 -45.79 -10.90 60.81
N LEU A 8 -44.66 -10.45 60.27
CA LEU A 8 -44.43 -10.22 58.84
C LEU A 8 -43.83 -11.50 58.25
N ILE A 9 -44.60 -12.21 57.42
CA ILE A 9 -44.12 -13.35 56.63
C ILE A 9 -43.49 -12.80 55.35
N LEU A 10 -42.17 -12.96 55.21
CA LEU A 10 -41.47 -12.75 53.94
C LEU A 10 -41.52 -14.06 53.14
N LEU A 11 -42.25 -14.03 52.01
CA LEU A 11 -42.14 -15.03 50.94
C LEU A 11 -40.86 -14.76 50.14
N VAL A 12 -39.95 -15.71 50.10
CA VAL A 12 -38.80 -15.71 49.19
C VAL A 12 -39.14 -16.66 48.05
N CYS A 13 -39.62 -16.12 46.92
CA CYS A 13 -39.67 -16.86 45.66
C CYS A 13 -38.26 -16.83 45.05
N GLY A 14 -37.58 -17.98 45.02
CA GLY A 14 -36.37 -18.17 44.23
C GLY A 14 -36.72 -18.20 42.75
N CYS A 15 -36.04 -17.37 41.96
CA CYS A 15 -36.03 -17.48 40.50
C CYS A 15 -34.99 -18.55 40.15
N SER A 16 -35.40 -19.65 39.51
CA SER A 16 -34.48 -20.62 38.94
C SER A 16 -33.90 -20.02 37.66
N GLU A 17 -32.59 -19.77 37.62
CA GLU A 17 -31.89 -19.45 36.37
C GLU A 17 -31.97 -20.68 35.45
N GLU A 18 -32.61 -20.54 34.29
CA GLU A 18 -32.50 -21.52 33.21
C GLU A 18 -31.09 -21.47 32.65
N SER A 19 -30.41 -22.63 32.56
CA SER A 19 -29.11 -22.70 31.91
C SER A 19 -29.29 -22.46 30.41
N HIS A 20 -28.78 -21.33 29.92
CA HIS A 20 -28.70 -21.05 28.50
C HIS A 20 -27.62 -21.93 27.86
N GLN A 21 -28.01 -23.06 27.27
CA GLN A 21 -27.17 -23.83 26.35
C GLN A 21 -27.44 -23.40 24.91
N ALA A 22 -26.44 -23.55 24.04
CA ALA A 22 -26.62 -23.27 22.62
C ALA A 22 -27.64 -24.27 22.04
N PHE A 23 -28.59 -23.78 21.25
CA PHE A 23 -29.61 -24.63 20.66
C PHE A 23 -28.96 -25.64 19.70
N GLY A 24 -29.14 -26.94 19.97
CA GLY A 24 -28.52 -28.01 19.20
C GLY A 24 -27.13 -28.44 19.69
N SER A 25 -26.63 -27.90 20.81
CA SER A 25 -25.43 -28.42 21.49
C SER A 25 -25.76 -29.58 22.42
N ASP A 26 -24.79 -30.47 22.61
CA ASP A 26 -24.80 -31.43 23.71
C ASP A 26 -23.67 -31.13 24.73
N ASN A 27 -23.45 -32.04 25.68
CA ASN A 27 -22.39 -31.91 26.70
C ASN A 27 -21.22 -32.87 26.42
N ASP A 28 -21.24 -33.56 25.29
CA ASP A 28 -20.26 -34.57 24.92
C ASP A 28 -19.19 -33.91 24.03
N PRO A 29 -17.91 -33.94 24.41
CA PRO A 29 -16.87 -33.34 23.59
C PRO A 29 -16.76 -34.00 22.21
N PRO A 30 -16.41 -33.25 21.15
CA PRO A 30 -16.16 -33.82 19.84
C PRO A 30 -15.05 -34.86 19.86
N GLY A 31 -15.09 -35.73 18.85
CA GLY A 31 -14.02 -36.67 18.56
C GLY A 31 -12.67 -35.99 18.33
N LYS A 32 -11.61 -36.78 18.46
CA LYS A 32 -10.23 -36.31 18.22
C LYS A 32 -9.99 -36.01 16.73
N VAL A 33 -9.33 -34.89 16.45
CA VAL A 33 -8.90 -34.52 15.09
C VAL A 33 -7.82 -35.49 14.60
N THR A 34 -7.97 -36.00 13.38
CA THR A 34 -6.98 -36.92 12.78
C THR A 34 -6.14 -36.21 11.73
N ILE A 35 -4.83 -36.11 11.95
CA ILE A 35 -3.91 -35.45 11.00
C ILE A 35 -3.64 -36.37 9.82
N THR A 36 -3.78 -35.85 8.60
CA THR A 36 -3.59 -36.61 7.35
C THR A 36 -2.26 -36.31 6.69
N SER A 37 -1.80 -35.06 6.72
CA SER A 37 -0.48 -34.67 6.18
C SER A 37 -0.04 -33.31 6.71
N ILE A 38 1.28 -33.08 6.73
CA ILE A 38 1.89 -31.79 7.05
C ILE A 38 2.75 -31.37 5.85
N GLU A 39 2.50 -30.18 5.34
CA GLU A 39 3.28 -29.57 4.27
C GLU A 39 3.97 -28.31 4.80
N ASN A 40 5.30 -28.33 4.92
CA ASN A 40 6.06 -27.17 5.37
C ASN A 40 6.26 -26.18 4.22
N VAL A 41 5.94 -24.90 4.47
CA VAL A 41 6.00 -23.82 3.48
C VAL A 41 6.84 -22.65 4.01
N ALA A 42 7.14 -21.67 3.16
CA ALA A 42 7.89 -20.48 3.56
C ALA A 42 7.17 -19.73 4.69
N GLY A 43 7.82 -19.63 5.84
CA GLY A 43 7.29 -18.96 7.04
C GLY A 43 6.10 -19.65 7.72
N GLY A 44 5.83 -20.92 7.40
CA GLY A 44 4.69 -21.64 7.96
C GLY A 44 4.60 -23.13 7.61
N ALA A 45 3.42 -23.69 7.82
CA ALA A 45 3.04 -25.05 7.42
C ALA A 45 1.54 -25.16 7.18
N ILE A 46 1.14 -26.08 6.30
CA ILE A 46 -0.25 -26.46 6.07
C ILE A 46 -0.47 -27.82 6.71
N ILE A 47 -1.31 -27.86 7.76
CA ILE A 47 -1.69 -29.10 8.44
C ILE A 47 -3.04 -29.53 7.87
N LYS A 48 -3.09 -30.65 7.15
CA LYS A 48 -4.33 -31.27 6.69
C LYS A 48 -4.82 -32.30 7.70
N PHE A 49 -6.13 -32.38 7.87
CA PHE A 49 -6.76 -33.26 8.85
C PHE A 49 -8.13 -33.74 8.39
N THR A 50 -8.66 -34.72 9.11
CA THR A 50 -10.06 -35.15 9.04
C THR A 50 -10.76 -34.66 10.32
N PRO A 51 -11.79 -33.79 10.19
CA PRO A 51 -12.59 -33.38 11.34
C PRO A 51 -13.33 -34.58 11.95
N PRO A 52 -13.63 -34.56 13.26
CA PRO A 52 -14.46 -35.57 13.87
C PRO A 52 -15.90 -35.52 13.32
N SER A 53 -16.59 -36.66 13.36
CA SER A 53 -17.96 -36.80 12.88
C SER A 53 -18.97 -36.51 13.99
N ASP A 54 -19.03 -35.25 14.42
CA ASP A 54 -19.99 -34.76 15.42
C ASP A 54 -21.02 -33.85 14.74
N GLU A 55 -22.30 -34.00 15.09
CA GLU A 55 -23.39 -33.24 14.46
C GLU A 55 -23.33 -31.75 14.83
N ASP A 56 -22.80 -31.41 16.00
CA ASP A 56 -22.69 -30.05 16.52
C ASP A 56 -21.26 -29.48 16.49
N LEU A 57 -20.36 -30.11 15.72
CA LEU A 57 -19.00 -29.60 15.49
C LEU A 57 -19.04 -28.17 14.94
N LEU A 58 -18.34 -27.25 15.61
CA LEU A 58 -18.32 -25.83 15.23
C LEU A 58 -17.03 -25.48 14.48
N TYR A 59 -15.88 -25.75 15.08
CA TYR A 59 -14.58 -25.35 14.53
C TYR A 59 -13.41 -26.23 14.98
N ILE A 60 -12.34 -26.16 14.21
CA ILE A 60 -11.03 -26.73 14.54
C ILE A 60 -10.07 -25.59 14.85
N SER A 61 -9.25 -25.77 15.88
CA SER A 61 -8.27 -24.81 16.34
C SER A 61 -6.86 -25.40 16.26
N GLY A 62 -5.91 -24.61 15.76
CA GLY A 62 -4.46 -24.84 15.89
C GLY A 62 -3.83 -23.77 16.77
N LYS A 63 -3.34 -24.14 17.95
CA LYS A 63 -2.59 -23.24 18.84
C LYS A 63 -1.09 -23.53 18.74
N TYR A 64 -0.29 -22.49 18.66
CA TYR A 64 1.17 -22.62 18.56
C TYR A 64 1.87 -21.41 19.17
N GLN A 65 3.18 -21.54 19.34
CA GLN A 65 4.07 -20.47 19.77
C GLN A 65 5.11 -20.24 18.67
N ASN A 66 5.27 -18.99 18.22
CA ASN A 66 6.32 -18.67 17.23
C ASN A 66 7.70 -18.57 17.90
N GLU A 67 8.76 -18.37 17.11
CA GLU A 67 10.14 -18.28 17.58
C GLU A 67 10.40 -17.09 18.53
N LYS A 68 9.52 -16.09 18.54
CA LYS A 68 9.56 -14.95 19.47
C LYS A 68 8.86 -15.23 20.80
N GLY A 69 8.25 -16.41 20.95
CA GLY A 69 7.49 -16.78 22.14
C GLY A 69 6.05 -16.27 22.14
N GLU A 70 5.55 -15.73 21.03
CA GLU A 70 4.18 -15.24 20.93
C GLU A 70 3.21 -16.40 20.73
N LYS A 71 2.17 -16.46 21.57
CA LYS A 71 1.10 -17.44 21.43
C LYS A 71 0.13 -17.00 20.33
N LYS A 72 -0.13 -17.89 19.39
CA LYS A 72 -1.05 -17.67 18.26
C LYS A 72 -2.09 -18.78 18.20
N GLN A 73 -3.22 -18.46 17.59
CA GLN A 73 -4.30 -19.39 17.35
C GLN A 73 -4.86 -19.18 15.94
N VAL A 74 -5.08 -20.27 15.23
CA VAL A 74 -5.80 -20.30 13.96
C VAL A 74 -7.07 -21.12 14.16
N ILE A 75 -8.19 -20.61 13.69
CA ILE A 75 -9.49 -21.27 13.77
C ILE A 75 -10.05 -21.42 12.37
N VAL A 76 -10.57 -22.61 12.05
CA VAL A 76 -11.29 -22.90 10.81
C VAL A 76 -12.60 -23.58 11.12
N SER A 77 -13.64 -23.35 10.31
CA SER A 77 -14.94 -23.98 10.54
C SER A 77 -14.87 -25.49 10.35
N ALA A 78 -15.89 -26.20 10.87
CA ALA A 78 -16.05 -27.65 10.71
C ALA A 78 -15.98 -28.17 9.26
N TYR A 79 -16.23 -27.30 8.27
CA TYR A 79 -16.24 -27.64 6.84
C TYR A 79 -14.87 -27.52 6.16
N ILE A 80 -13.84 -27.07 6.89
CA ILE A 80 -12.48 -26.90 6.38
C ILE A 80 -11.60 -28.03 6.95
N ASP A 81 -10.73 -28.57 6.11
CA ASP A 81 -9.90 -29.74 6.38
C ASP A 81 -8.40 -29.40 6.52
N SER A 82 -8.07 -28.11 6.62
CA SER A 82 -6.69 -27.64 6.73
C SER A 82 -6.53 -26.41 7.63
N LEU A 83 -5.41 -26.37 8.35
CA LEU A 83 -4.95 -25.23 9.16
C LEU A 83 -3.70 -24.65 8.50
N ASN A 84 -3.74 -23.36 8.17
CA ASN A 84 -2.59 -22.61 7.68
C ASN A 84 -1.88 -21.96 8.88
N ILE A 85 -0.77 -22.56 9.29
CA ILE A 85 0.08 -22.09 10.39
C ILE A 85 1.14 -21.17 9.79
N ASN A 86 1.20 -19.91 10.21
CA ASN A 86 2.05 -18.87 9.61
C ASN A 86 2.76 -18.03 10.68
N GLY A 87 3.66 -17.14 10.26
CA GLY A 87 4.26 -16.12 11.13
C GLY A 87 5.59 -16.54 11.75
N PHE A 88 6.27 -17.50 11.13
CA PHE A 88 7.64 -17.87 11.48
C PHE A 88 8.62 -17.16 10.55
N GLY A 89 9.56 -16.41 11.11
CA GLY A 89 10.60 -15.70 10.37
C GLY A 89 11.83 -16.55 10.09
N LYS A 90 12.03 -17.67 10.79
CA LYS A 90 13.22 -18.52 10.70
C LYS A 90 12.86 -20.00 10.66
N ILE A 91 13.77 -20.81 10.10
CA ILE A 91 13.68 -22.27 10.12
C ILE A 91 13.81 -22.76 11.57
N GLY A 92 12.96 -23.72 11.95
CA GLY A 92 12.98 -24.35 13.25
C GLY A 92 11.94 -25.46 13.32
N THR A 93 11.82 -26.07 14.48
CA THR A 93 10.84 -27.11 14.78
C THR A 93 9.88 -26.58 15.84
N PHE A 94 8.57 -26.68 15.60
CA PHE A 94 7.55 -26.07 16.45
C PHE A 94 6.37 -26.99 16.65
N ASP A 95 5.83 -27.00 17.87
CA ASP A 95 4.65 -27.76 18.22
C ASP A 95 3.37 -26.97 17.94
N VAL A 96 2.38 -27.67 17.40
CA VAL A 96 1.02 -27.18 17.17
C VAL A 96 0.04 -28.10 17.89
N GLU A 97 -0.77 -27.51 18.76
CA GLU A 97 -1.88 -28.17 19.44
C GLU A 97 -3.13 -28.05 18.56
N VAL A 98 -3.61 -29.18 18.04
CA VAL A 98 -4.81 -29.25 17.20
C VAL A 98 -5.96 -29.85 18.00
N SER A 99 -7.10 -29.16 18.07
CA SER A 99 -8.31 -29.67 18.73
C SER A 99 -9.60 -29.17 18.09
N ALA A 100 -10.69 -29.93 18.25
CA ALA A 100 -12.03 -29.58 17.81
C ALA A 100 -12.85 -28.96 18.94
N PHE A 101 -13.80 -28.11 18.56
CA PHE A 101 -14.77 -27.47 19.46
C PHE A 101 -16.17 -27.54 18.85
N ASP A 102 -17.17 -27.86 19.67
CA ASP A 102 -18.59 -27.90 19.30
C ASP A 102 -19.32 -26.58 19.62
N LEU A 103 -20.63 -26.56 19.36
CA LEU A 103 -21.55 -25.47 19.71
C LEU A 103 -21.68 -25.25 21.23
N GLY A 104 -21.42 -26.28 22.04
CA GLY A 104 -21.43 -26.25 23.52
C GLY A 104 -20.15 -25.68 24.15
N ASN A 105 -19.12 -25.40 23.35
CA ASN A 105 -17.75 -25.10 23.77
C ASN A 105 -17.03 -26.27 24.50
N ASN A 106 -17.45 -27.51 24.27
CA ASN A 106 -16.66 -28.65 24.71
C ASN A 106 -15.47 -28.83 23.75
N GLN A 107 -14.32 -29.23 24.31
CA GLN A 107 -13.07 -29.38 23.57
C GLN A 107 -12.71 -30.86 23.43
N SER A 108 -12.34 -31.29 22.22
CA SER A 108 -11.81 -32.64 21.99
C SER A 108 -10.47 -32.86 22.71
N GLU A 109 -9.99 -34.10 22.71
CA GLU A 109 -8.57 -34.38 22.99
C GLU A 109 -7.66 -33.58 22.02
N ILE A 110 -6.52 -33.14 22.53
CA ILE A 110 -5.49 -32.42 21.75
C ILE A 110 -4.66 -33.43 20.97
N GLU A 111 -4.47 -33.15 19.69
CA GLU A 111 -3.45 -33.79 18.85
C GLU A 111 -2.23 -32.88 18.72
N PHE A 112 -1.07 -33.36 19.13
CA PHE A 112 0.19 -32.62 19.06
C PHE A 112 0.88 -32.92 17.73
N VAL A 113 1.19 -31.85 16.98
CA VAL A 113 1.79 -31.93 15.66
C VAL A 113 3.07 -31.13 15.64
N GLU A 114 4.15 -31.72 15.13
CA GLU A 114 5.41 -31.03 14.94
C GLU A 114 5.49 -30.50 13.50
N ILE A 115 5.77 -29.21 13.33
CA ILE A 115 6.00 -28.57 12.03
C ILE A 115 7.45 -28.10 11.91
N SER A 116 7.93 -27.95 10.67
CA SER A 116 9.28 -27.44 10.36
C SER A 116 9.24 -26.43 9.21
N PRO A 117 8.80 -25.18 9.46
CA PRO A 117 8.66 -24.15 8.45
C PRO A 117 9.93 -23.91 7.63
N LEU A 118 9.76 -23.59 6.35
CA LEU A 118 10.86 -23.13 5.49
C LEU A 118 11.18 -21.66 5.80
N GLU A 119 12.35 -21.19 5.36
CA GLU A 119 12.77 -19.79 5.56
C GLU A 119 11.73 -18.81 4.99
N ALA A 120 11.44 -17.75 5.75
CA ALA A 120 10.45 -16.76 5.35
C ALA A 120 10.88 -15.98 4.09
N PRO A 121 9.94 -15.58 3.21
CA PRO A 121 10.28 -14.91 1.96
C PRO A 121 11.09 -13.61 2.13
N ILE A 122 10.98 -12.94 3.28
CA ILE A 122 11.71 -11.71 3.59
C ILE A 122 13.23 -11.82 3.39
N HIS A 123 13.82 -13.00 3.64
CA HIS A 123 15.26 -13.20 3.53
C HIS A 123 15.71 -13.29 2.07
N ASP A 124 14.94 -13.97 1.22
CA ASP A 124 15.19 -14.00 -0.23
C ASP A 124 15.03 -12.61 -0.84
N ILE A 125 14.00 -11.86 -0.41
CA ILE A 125 13.78 -10.48 -0.85
C ILE A 125 14.99 -9.62 -0.50
N LEU A 126 15.47 -9.65 0.76
CA LEU A 126 16.67 -8.91 1.17
C LEU A 126 17.91 -9.28 0.34
N ARG A 127 18.13 -10.57 0.08
CA ARG A 127 19.26 -11.05 -0.74
C ARG A 127 19.21 -10.49 -2.15
N SER A 128 18.02 -10.41 -2.75
CA SER A 128 17.79 -9.92 -4.11
C SER A 128 17.96 -8.39 -4.27
N ILE A 129 17.88 -7.62 -3.18
CA ILE A 129 17.90 -6.15 -3.24
C ILE A 129 19.18 -5.63 -3.91
N ASP A 130 19.04 -4.85 -4.98
CA ASP A 130 20.12 -4.07 -5.60
C ASP A 130 19.84 -2.58 -5.40
N GLY A 131 20.86 -1.82 -5.01
CA GLY A 131 20.74 -0.41 -4.67
C GLY A 131 21.55 0.45 -5.64
N ARG A 132 20.90 1.44 -6.25
CA ARG A 132 21.51 2.32 -7.25
C ARG A 132 21.28 3.79 -6.92
N GLN A 133 22.25 4.61 -7.31
CA GLN A 133 22.15 6.06 -7.25
C GLN A 133 20.89 6.54 -7.99
N ASP A 134 20.16 7.49 -7.40
CA ASP A 134 19.00 8.11 -8.00
C ASP A 134 18.84 9.57 -7.55
N PHE A 135 17.97 10.34 -8.20
CA PHE A 135 17.67 11.75 -7.89
C PHE A 135 17.13 11.93 -6.48
N GLY A 136 17.85 12.64 -5.64
CA GLY A 136 17.47 12.86 -4.25
C GLY A 136 17.44 11.59 -3.40
N GLY A 137 18.10 10.49 -3.81
CA GLY A 137 18.33 9.36 -2.92
C GLY A 137 18.83 8.08 -3.59
N ILE A 138 18.19 6.95 -3.26
CA ILE A 138 18.57 5.60 -3.71
C ILE A 138 17.36 4.87 -4.29
N ASN A 139 17.53 4.27 -5.48
CA ASN A 139 16.58 3.32 -6.05
C ASN A 139 16.92 1.90 -5.61
N ILE A 140 15.91 1.18 -5.13
CA ILE A 140 16.01 -0.19 -4.63
C ILE A 140 15.17 -1.09 -5.52
N SER A 141 15.80 -1.98 -6.29
CA SER A 141 15.11 -3.04 -7.01
C SER A 141 15.15 -4.35 -6.23
N TYR A 142 14.07 -5.13 -6.26
CA TYR A 142 13.94 -6.38 -5.52
C TYR A 142 13.07 -7.41 -6.24
N GLU A 143 13.24 -8.68 -5.86
CA GLU A 143 12.42 -9.81 -6.28
C GLU A 143 11.66 -10.39 -5.08
N ASN A 144 10.35 -10.55 -5.22
CA ASN A 144 9.43 -11.18 -4.27
C ASN A 144 8.56 -12.23 -4.99
N PRO A 145 9.12 -13.37 -5.42
CA PRO A 145 8.40 -14.33 -6.27
C PRO A 145 7.11 -14.88 -5.65
N SER A 146 7.04 -14.95 -4.32
CA SER A 146 5.88 -15.41 -3.56
C SER A 146 4.74 -14.40 -3.53
N GLY A 147 5.01 -13.11 -3.79
CA GLY A 147 4.04 -12.03 -3.57
C GLY A 147 3.71 -11.84 -2.10
N ALA A 148 4.68 -12.08 -1.20
CA ALA A 148 4.48 -11.88 0.22
C ALA A 148 4.26 -10.40 0.55
N ASN A 149 3.33 -10.09 1.44
CA ASN A 149 3.14 -8.74 1.97
C ASN A 149 4.31 -8.40 2.90
N VAL A 150 5.13 -7.44 2.50
CA VAL A 150 6.32 -7.02 3.25
C VAL A 150 6.45 -5.51 3.29
N SER A 151 7.29 -5.00 4.18
CA SER A 151 7.79 -3.64 4.13
C SER A 151 9.31 -3.63 3.96
N LEU A 152 9.79 -2.75 3.06
CA LEU A 152 11.18 -2.38 2.94
C LEU A 152 11.39 -1.16 3.82
N ASN A 153 12.16 -1.32 4.90
CA ASN A 153 12.35 -0.29 5.91
C ASN A 153 13.74 0.29 5.76
N MET A 154 13.82 1.61 5.57
CA MET A 154 15.06 2.29 5.30
C MET A 154 15.41 3.25 6.46
N SER A 155 16.67 3.14 6.88
CA SER A 155 17.33 4.06 7.79
C SER A 155 18.57 4.65 7.10
N VAL A 156 19.06 5.76 7.63
CA VAL A 156 20.37 6.30 7.26
C VAL A 156 21.30 6.29 8.46
N LEU A 157 22.58 6.08 8.22
CA LEU A 157 23.62 6.28 9.23
C LEU A 157 23.93 7.78 9.34
N ASN A 158 23.79 8.35 10.53
CA ASN A 158 24.14 9.75 10.78
C ASN A 158 25.65 9.91 11.08
N ASP A 159 26.10 11.16 11.19
CA ASP A 159 27.51 11.51 11.46
C ASP A 159 28.06 10.93 12.78
N SER A 160 27.19 10.62 13.76
CA SER A 160 27.58 9.98 15.01
C SER A 160 27.61 8.44 14.93
N GLY A 161 27.30 7.86 13.77
CA GLY A 161 27.24 6.41 13.57
C GLY A 161 25.97 5.74 14.08
N GLU A 162 24.90 6.50 14.33
CA GLU A 162 23.61 5.99 14.76
C GLU A 162 22.65 5.84 13.56
N LEU A 163 21.82 4.80 13.58
CA LEU A 163 20.77 4.61 12.58
C LEU A 163 19.57 5.49 12.89
N GLN A 164 19.22 6.33 11.93
CA GLN A 164 17.98 7.09 11.94
C GLN A 164 16.99 6.48 10.98
N PHE A 165 15.90 5.90 11.51
CA PHE A 165 14.77 5.45 10.69
C PHE A 165 14.17 6.61 9.90
N LYS A 166 13.76 6.34 8.66
CA LYS A 166 13.26 7.35 7.73
C LYS A 166 11.90 6.99 7.17
N GLU A 167 11.79 5.84 6.54
CA GLU A 167 10.60 5.49 5.76
C GLU A 167 10.43 3.97 5.64
N SER A 168 9.18 3.55 5.55
CA SER A 168 8.77 2.19 5.17
C SER A 168 8.06 2.22 3.83
N PHE A 169 8.42 1.32 2.94
CA PHE A 169 7.71 1.07 1.69
C PHE A 169 7.02 -0.30 1.76
N TYR A 170 5.69 -0.31 1.74
CA TYR A 170 4.88 -1.53 1.81
C TYR A 170 4.61 -2.07 0.41
N THR A 171 4.78 -3.38 0.23
CA THR A 171 4.57 -3.99 -1.07
C THR A 171 4.27 -5.48 -1.04
N SER A 172 3.48 -5.93 -2.01
CA SER A 172 3.26 -7.34 -2.35
C SER A 172 3.74 -7.68 -3.78
N GLN A 173 4.32 -6.71 -4.48
CA GLN A 173 4.68 -6.83 -5.90
C GLN A 173 5.82 -7.82 -6.11
N LYS A 174 5.71 -8.63 -7.17
CA LYS A 174 6.66 -9.73 -7.44
C LYS A 174 8.04 -9.27 -7.89
N ASN A 175 8.11 -8.24 -8.74
CA ASN A 175 9.36 -7.66 -9.20
C ASN A 175 9.11 -6.18 -9.37
N SER A 176 9.81 -5.34 -8.62
CA SER A 176 9.59 -3.90 -8.66
C SER A 176 10.82 -3.15 -8.18
N SER A 177 10.72 -1.83 -8.21
CA SER A 177 11.70 -0.95 -7.60
C SER A 177 11.04 0.21 -6.88
N TYR A 178 11.68 0.72 -5.85
CA TYR A 178 11.23 1.89 -5.11
C TYR A 178 12.41 2.84 -4.87
N SER A 179 12.19 4.13 -5.07
CA SER A 179 13.20 5.14 -4.77
C SER A 179 12.88 5.83 -3.45
N PHE A 180 13.79 5.71 -2.49
CA PHE A 180 13.77 6.51 -1.27
C PHE A 180 14.36 7.87 -1.59
N ARG A 181 13.56 8.94 -1.45
CA ARG A 181 13.87 10.31 -1.89
C ARG A 181 14.08 11.27 -0.71
N GLY A 182 14.48 12.51 -1.00
CA GLY A 182 14.59 13.60 -0.03
C GLY A 182 15.98 13.76 0.62
N TYR A 183 17.03 13.27 -0.04
CA TYR A 183 18.41 13.32 0.42
C TYR A 183 19.26 14.26 -0.44
N ASP A 184 20.12 15.04 0.21
CA ASP A 184 21.08 15.91 -0.44
C ASP A 184 22.17 15.10 -1.19
N PRO A 185 22.85 15.68 -2.19
CA PRO A 185 23.90 15.02 -2.98
C PRO A 185 25.21 14.88 -2.21
N VAL A 186 25.17 14.22 -1.05
CA VAL A 186 26.30 13.93 -0.16
C VAL A 186 26.37 12.44 0.13
N ALA A 187 27.57 11.94 0.41
CA ALA A 187 27.78 10.51 0.72
C ALA A 187 26.92 10.10 1.91
N THR A 188 25.99 9.18 1.67
CA THR A 188 24.98 8.72 2.63
C THR A 188 25.01 7.20 2.66
N THR A 189 25.03 6.62 3.86
CA THR A 189 24.87 5.17 4.04
C THR A 189 23.41 4.85 4.31
N PHE A 190 22.74 4.28 3.31
CA PHE A 190 21.39 3.75 3.40
C PHE A 190 21.42 2.34 3.96
N VAL A 191 20.55 2.03 4.92
CA VAL A 191 20.49 0.73 5.60
C VAL A 191 19.07 0.21 5.53
N ILE A 192 18.91 -0.96 4.92
CA ILE A 192 17.60 -1.53 4.59
C ILE A 192 17.44 -2.88 5.28
N TYR A 193 16.26 -3.12 5.84
CA TYR A 193 15.81 -4.45 6.23
C TYR A 193 14.39 -4.70 5.71
N VAL A 194 14.02 -5.97 5.58
CA VAL A 194 12.69 -6.39 5.16
C VAL A 194 11.94 -6.91 6.38
N GLU A 195 10.68 -6.51 6.51
CA GLU A 195 9.78 -6.96 7.58
C GLU A 195 8.51 -7.57 6.99
N ASP A 196 8.01 -8.67 7.57
CA ASP A 196 6.71 -9.25 7.20
C ASP A 196 5.56 -8.72 8.07
N GLN A 197 4.32 -9.05 7.69
CA GLN A 197 3.11 -8.68 8.43
C GLN A 197 3.00 -9.29 9.85
N TRP A 198 3.88 -10.22 10.22
CA TRP A 198 3.97 -10.81 11.56
C TRP A 198 5.10 -10.18 12.40
N GLY A 199 5.72 -9.11 11.87
CA GLY A 199 6.80 -8.35 12.49
C GLY A 199 8.14 -9.07 12.48
N ASN A 200 8.31 -10.13 11.69
CA ASN A 200 9.61 -10.78 11.54
C ASN A 200 10.50 -9.91 10.65
N GLN A 201 11.72 -9.68 11.12
CA GLN A 201 12.68 -8.78 10.47
C GLN A 201 13.90 -9.58 10.02
N THR A 202 14.46 -9.17 8.89
CA THR A 202 15.75 -9.68 8.41
C THR A 202 16.93 -9.01 9.14
N GLU A 203 18.13 -9.47 8.84
CA GLU A 203 19.33 -8.63 9.00
C GLU A 203 19.25 -7.39 8.09
N THR A 204 20.24 -6.50 8.17
CA THR A 204 20.29 -5.28 7.35
C THR A 204 21.25 -5.43 6.18
N LYS A 205 20.97 -4.70 5.09
CA LYS A 205 21.85 -4.51 3.94
C LYS A 205 22.13 -3.01 3.77
N SER A 206 23.40 -2.66 3.58
CA SER A 206 23.84 -1.26 3.52
C SER A 206 24.37 -0.87 2.14
N PHE A 207 24.12 0.38 1.76
CA PHE A 207 24.57 0.98 0.50
C PHE A 207 25.13 2.37 0.77
N GLU A 208 26.38 2.61 0.37
CA GLU A 208 26.99 3.95 0.39
C GLU A 208 26.77 4.60 -0.97
N ILE A 209 25.94 5.65 -1.02
CA ILE A 209 25.52 6.32 -2.25
C ILE A 209 25.66 7.83 -2.06
N ILE A 210 26.07 8.53 -3.11
CA ILE A 210 25.93 9.99 -3.22
C ILE A 210 24.70 10.23 -4.11
N PRO A 211 23.56 10.70 -3.60
CA PRO A 211 22.39 11.01 -4.41
C PRO A 211 22.68 11.98 -5.55
N LEU A 212 21.90 11.93 -6.63
CA LEU A 212 21.91 13.00 -7.63
C LEU A 212 21.14 14.20 -7.09
N GLU A 213 21.59 15.41 -7.43
CA GLU A 213 20.91 16.64 -7.02
C GLU A 213 19.47 16.69 -7.56
N ASP A 214 18.53 17.06 -6.69
CA ASP A 214 17.12 17.08 -7.05
C ASP A 214 16.32 18.07 -6.20
N VAL A 215 16.15 19.28 -6.73
CA VAL A 215 15.55 20.41 -6.01
C VAL A 215 14.05 20.47 -6.29
N PHE A 216 13.23 20.59 -5.25
CA PHE A 216 11.79 20.79 -5.40
C PHE A 216 11.49 22.14 -6.07
N ILE A 217 10.73 22.13 -7.16
CA ILE A 217 10.37 23.36 -7.88
C ILE A 217 9.25 24.07 -7.13
N ASP A 218 9.53 25.28 -6.66
CA ASP A 218 8.61 26.05 -5.82
C ASP A 218 7.28 26.36 -6.53
N LYS A 219 6.20 25.82 -5.96
CA LYS A 219 4.82 25.93 -6.42
C LYS A 219 4.22 27.33 -6.24
N SER A 220 4.82 28.16 -5.40
CA SER A 220 4.34 29.53 -5.17
C SER A 220 4.38 30.41 -6.43
N PHE A 221 5.22 30.03 -7.40
CA PHE A 221 5.35 30.71 -8.69
C PHE A 221 4.41 30.14 -9.77
N TRP A 222 3.73 29.04 -9.49
CA TRP A 222 2.97 28.32 -10.51
C TRP A 222 1.61 28.98 -10.77
N SER A 223 1.21 28.98 -12.03
CA SER A 223 -0.11 29.45 -12.44
C SER A 223 -0.61 28.74 -13.70
N VAL A 224 -1.92 28.67 -13.88
CA VAL A 224 -2.50 28.25 -15.16
C VAL A 224 -2.26 29.33 -16.21
N VAL A 225 -1.83 28.92 -17.40
CA VAL A 225 -1.84 29.76 -18.59
C VAL A 225 -2.89 29.24 -19.54
N SER A 226 -3.89 30.05 -19.86
CA SER A 226 -4.91 29.64 -20.82
C SER A 226 -4.33 29.58 -22.23
N MET A 227 -4.32 28.37 -22.80
CA MET A 227 -3.87 28.11 -24.17
C MET A 227 -5.00 27.52 -25.01
N PRO A 228 -4.96 27.68 -26.36
CA PRO A 228 -5.88 26.98 -27.23
C PRO A 228 -5.83 25.46 -26.98
N GLY A 229 -7.01 24.85 -26.82
CA GLY A 229 -7.18 23.43 -26.55
C GLY A 229 -7.16 23.03 -25.07
N ASP A 230 -6.77 23.93 -24.17
CA ASP A 230 -6.78 23.65 -22.73
C ASP A 230 -8.21 23.60 -22.19
N GLU A 231 -8.43 22.69 -21.24
CA GLU A 231 -9.70 22.54 -20.53
C GLU A 231 -9.70 23.33 -19.23
N SER A 232 -10.90 23.73 -18.78
CA SER A 232 -11.08 24.19 -17.41
C SER A 232 -10.91 23.01 -16.45
N PHE A 233 -10.09 23.17 -15.42
CA PHE A 233 -9.96 22.23 -14.29
C PHE A 233 -10.66 22.75 -13.02
N SER A 234 -11.54 23.75 -13.16
CA SER A 234 -12.26 24.40 -12.06
C SER A 234 -13.77 24.13 -12.12
N GLU A 235 -14.16 22.92 -12.49
CA GLU A 235 -15.57 22.54 -12.64
C GLU A 235 -16.15 21.97 -11.35
N TYR A 236 -17.48 22.02 -11.21
CA TYR A 236 -18.22 21.40 -10.10
C TYR A 236 -17.81 21.83 -8.69
N GLY A 237 -17.28 23.05 -8.53
CA GLY A 237 -16.83 23.59 -7.25
C GLY A 237 -15.39 23.23 -6.87
N PHE A 238 -14.68 22.52 -7.75
CA PHE A 238 -13.23 22.34 -7.68
C PHE A 238 -12.49 23.54 -8.27
N SER A 239 -11.18 23.58 -8.07
CA SER A 239 -10.30 24.62 -8.58
C SER A 239 -9.04 24.01 -9.16
N ALA A 240 -8.60 24.51 -10.32
CA ALA A 240 -7.33 24.11 -10.92
C ALA A 240 -6.13 24.29 -9.96
N ASN A 241 -6.16 25.29 -9.07
CA ASN A 241 -5.09 25.50 -8.08
C ASN A 241 -4.90 24.31 -7.13
N GLN A 242 -5.92 23.49 -6.91
CA GLN A 242 -5.84 22.27 -6.10
C GLN A 242 -4.92 21.21 -6.71
N ILE A 243 -4.44 21.40 -7.95
CA ILE A 243 -3.46 20.52 -8.59
C ILE A 243 -2.03 20.80 -8.08
N TRP A 244 -1.76 21.93 -7.41
CA TRP A 244 -0.44 22.24 -6.86
C TRP A 244 -0.51 23.02 -5.53
N ASP A 245 -1.53 22.78 -4.71
CA ASP A 245 -1.74 23.51 -3.45
C ASP A 245 -1.04 22.88 -2.23
N GLY A 246 -0.33 21.76 -2.43
CA GLY A 246 0.34 21.01 -1.37
C GLY A 246 -0.59 20.11 -0.58
N SER A 247 -1.80 19.80 -1.07
CA SER A 247 -2.76 18.92 -0.41
C SER A 247 -3.23 17.78 -1.33
N TRP A 248 -3.00 16.54 -0.90
CA TRP A 248 -3.41 15.32 -1.60
C TRP A 248 -4.15 14.35 -0.67
N SER A 249 -4.44 13.14 -1.16
CA SER A 249 -5.17 12.09 -0.43
C SER A 249 -6.61 12.44 -0.03
N ASN A 250 -7.14 13.55 -0.53
CA ASN A 250 -8.48 14.05 -0.24
C ASN A 250 -9.36 14.00 -1.51
N GLN A 251 -10.51 13.34 -1.41
CA GLN A 251 -11.45 13.25 -2.54
C GLN A 251 -12.06 14.60 -2.95
N TRP A 252 -11.95 15.64 -2.13
CA TRP A 252 -12.48 16.97 -2.37
C TRP A 252 -11.40 18.01 -2.69
N ASN A 253 -10.14 17.56 -2.85
CA ASN A 253 -9.03 18.41 -3.27
C ASN A 253 -8.42 17.85 -4.55
N CYS A 254 -8.86 18.38 -5.69
CA CYS A 254 -8.33 18.03 -7.00
C CYS A 254 -8.76 19.07 -8.04
N GLY A 255 -7.99 19.25 -9.11
CA GLY A 255 -8.54 19.86 -10.32
C GLY A 255 -9.52 18.90 -10.99
N HIS A 256 -10.60 19.43 -11.56
CA HIS A 256 -11.67 18.63 -12.16
C HIS A 256 -12.17 19.27 -13.45
N THR A 257 -12.13 18.54 -14.56
CA THR A 257 -12.68 19.01 -15.85
C THR A 257 -14.18 18.84 -15.96
N ASN A 258 -14.78 19.41 -16.99
CA ASN A 258 -16.15 19.04 -17.37
C ASN A 258 -16.12 17.62 -17.98
N PHE A 259 -17.28 17.02 -18.19
CA PHE A 259 -17.39 15.74 -18.90
C PHE A 259 -17.29 15.98 -20.41
N LEU A 260 -16.09 15.76 -20.96
CA LEU A 260 -15.71 16.04 -22.35
C LEU A 260 -14.88 14.88 -22.91
N SER A 261 -14.75 14.82 -24.24
CA SER A 261 -13.96 13.77 -24.87
C SER A 261 -12.46 13.99 -24.63
N LEU A 262 -11.75 12.94 -24.21
CA LEU A 262 -10.29 12.93 -24.14
C LEU A 262 -9.66 13.13 -25.54
N PRO A 263 -8.44 13.69 -25.64
CA PRO A 263 -7.56 14.06 -24.53
C PRO A 263 -7.88 15.44 -23.92
N HIS A 264 -7.65 15.59 -22.61
CA HIS A 264 -7.76 16.87 -21.91
C HIS A 264 -6.37 17.49 -21.69
N GLN A 265 -6.27 18.82 -21.81
CA GLN A 265 -5.01 19.56 -21.71
C GLN A 265 -5.05 20.57 -20.58
N LEU A 266 -3.92 20.73 -19.89
CA LEU A 266 -3.68 21.79 -18.91
C LEU A 266 -2.28 22.35 -19.11
N THR A 267 -2.17 23.67 -19.30
CA THR A 267 -0.88 24.35 -19.36
C THR A 267 -0.60 25.13 -18.07
N LEU A 268 0.57 24.89 -17.48
CA LEU A 268 1.09 25.56 -16.29
C LEU A 268 2.33 26.39 -16.65
N ASP A 269 2.40 27.64 -16.19
CA ASP A 269 3.67 28.38 -16.06
C ASP A 269 4.26 28.05 -14.69
N LEU A 270 5.46 27.50 -14.66
CA LEU A 270 6.19 27.21 -13.42
C LEU A 270 6.74 28.50 -12.77
N GLY A 271 6.71 29.62 -13.51
CA GLY A 271 7.17 30.95 -13.09
C GLY A 271 8.69 31.10 -13.01
N GLN A 272 9.43 30.03 -13.31
CA GLN A 272 10.89 29.96 -13.30
C GLN A 272 11.37 29.02 -14.42
N ARG A 273 12.59 29.23 -14.91
CA ARG A 273 13.23 28.31 -15.87
C ARG A 273 13.91 27.18 -15.10
N VAL A 274 13.69 25.94 -15.54
CA VAL A 274 14.13 24.73 -14.86
C VAL A 274 14.63 23.67 -15.84
N LYS A 275 15.43 22.73 -15.33
CA LYS A 275 15.73 21.43 -15.94
C LYS A 275 15.11 20.35 -15.08
N LEU A 276 14.10 19.65 -15.59
CA LEU A 276 13.30 18.71 -14.79
C LEU A 276 13.93 17.31 -14.75
N ASN A 277 14.10 16.78 -13.55
CA ASN A 277 14.61 15.42 -13.33
C ASN A 277 13.47 14.40 -13.23
N ARG A 278 12.46 14.73 -12.42
CA ARG A 278 11.32 13.85 -12.12
C ARG A 278 10.10 14.66 -11.68
N PHE A 279 8.98 13.97 -11.53
CA PHE A 279 7.76 14.52 -10.97
C PHE A 279 7.02 13.46 -10.17
N LYS A 280 6.06 13.93 -9.37
CA LYS A 280 5.07 13.10 -8.69
C LYS A 280 3.68 13.48 -9.14
N LEU A 281 2.88 12.47 -9.44
CA LEU A 281 1.44 12.59 -9.63
C LEU A 281 0.75 11.96 -8.42
N TYR A 282 -0.15 12.71 -7.81
CA TYR A 282 -1.09 12.20 -6.83
C TYR A 282 -2.46 12.15 -7.46
N GLN A 283 -3.08 10.98 -7.39
CA GLN A 283 -4.45 10.77 -7.82
C GLN A 283 -5.41 11.48 -6.85
N ARG A 284 -6.62 11.80 -7.30
CA ARG A 284 -7.72 12.20 -6.44
C ARG A 284 -7.96 11.12 -5.39
N GLY A 285 -7.75 11.46 -4.13
CA GLY A 285 -7.71 10.51 -3.02
C GLY A 285 -9.07 10.05 -2.50
N GLY A 286 -9.05 9.42 -1.32
CA GLY A 286 -10.24 8.91 -0.64
C GLY A 286 -10.93 7.78 -1.40
N SER A 287 -12.26 7.85 -1.50
CA SER A 287 -13.04 6.81 -2.20
C SER A 287 -12.87 6.86 -3.73
N GLU A 288 -12.27 7.92 -4.27
CA GLU A 288 -12.09 8.20 -5.71
C GLU A 288 -10.75 7.69 -6.29
N LEU A 289 -9.88 7.15 -5.44
CA LEU A 289 -8.55 6.68 -5.82
C LEU A 289 -8.58 5.59 -6.92
N TYR A 290 -7.73 5.74 -7.94
CA TYR A 290 -7.60 4.85 -9.11
C TYR A 290 -8.91 4.57 -9.87
N LYS A 291 -9.86 5.50 -9.85
CA LYS A 291 -11.09 5.46 -10.68
C LYS A 291 -11.50 6.89 -11.07
N HIS A 292 -12.72 7.06 -11.59
CA HIS A 292 -13.23 8.35 -12.09
C HIS A 292 -12.29 8.93 -13.16
N GLY A 293 -12.04 10.24 -13.19
CA GLY A 293 -11.15 10.88 -14.16
C GLY A 293 -9.65 10.83 -13.84
N ASN A 294 -9.22 10.02 -12.88
CA ASN A 294 -7.80 9.95 -12.49
C ASN A 294 -6.94 9.55 -13.70
N PRO A 295 -5.84 10.27 -14.04
CA PRO A 295 -4.99 9.92 -15.17
C PRO A 295 -4.42 8.51 -15.05
N LYS A 296 -4.54 7.72 -16.12
CA LYS A 296 -3.89 6.42 -16.26
C LYS A 296 -2.79 6.47 -17.30
N ILE A 297 -3.03 7.02 -18.49
CA ILE A 297 -1.98 7.25 -19.50
C ILE A 297 -1.99 8.73 -19.83
N PHE A 298 -0.85 9.38 -19.71
CA PHE A 298 -0.73 10.81 -19.93
C PHE A 298 0.65 11.18 -20.48
N GLU A 299 0.73 12.37 -21.05
CA GLU A 299 1.95 12.91 -21.64
C GLU A 299 2.27 14.26 -20.99
N ILE A 300 3.55 14.49 -20.76
CA ILE A 300 4.06 15.77 -20.26
C ILE A 300 4.89 16.40 -21.37
N TYR A 301 4.55 17.64 -21.70
CA TYR A 301 5.26 18.45 -22.67
C TYR A 301 5.85 19.69 -22.00
N GLY A 302 6.91 20.24 -22.58
CA GLY A 302 7.60 21.40 -22.05
C GLY A 302 7.98 22.42 -23.12
N ARG A 303 8.07 23.70 -22.71
CA ARG A 303 8.66 24.80 -23.48
C ARG A 303 9.34 25.82 -22.58
N GLU A 304 10.38 26.49 -23.08
CA GLU A 304 11.02 27.62 -22.41
C GLU A 304 10.17 28.91 -22.50
N ASN A 305 9.55 29.14 -23.65
CA ASN A 305 8.69 30.30 -23.94
C ASN A 305 7.52 29.90 -24.86
N LEU A 306 6.49 30.75 -24.93
CA LEU A 306 5.27 30.50 -25.73
C LEU A 306 5.31 31.15 -27.12
N ASP A 307 6.46 31.63 -27.58
CA ASP A 307 6.59 32.33 -28.86
C ASP A 307 6.54 31.36 -30.05
N ASN A 308 6.05 31.83 -31.19
CA ASN A 308 6.05 31.08 -32.47
C ASN A 308 5.35 29.69 -32.39
N LEU A 309 4.33 29.55 -31.54
CA LEU A 309 3.49 28.35 -31.56
C LEU A 309 2.69 28.26 -32.86
N PRO A 310 2.52 27.06 -33.45
CA PRO A 310 1.65 26.88 -34.59
C PRO A 310 0.19 27.19 -34.24
N ILE A 311 -0.64 27.40 -35.27
CA ILE A 311 -2.10 27.44 -35.07
C ILE A 311 -2.52 26.08 -34.52
N TYR A 312 -3.23 26.09 -33.40
CA TYR A 312 -3.63 24.88 -32.70
C TYR A 312 -4.52 23.98 -33.57
N ASP A 313 -4.18 22.69 -33.61
CA ASP A 313 -4.91 21.62 -34.27
C ASP A 313 -5.32 20.57 -33.21
N PRO A 314 -6.63 20.37 -32.96
CA PRO A 314 -7.10 19.38 -31.99
C PRO A 314 -6.63 17.95 -32.24
N SER A 315 -6.22 17.62 -33.47
CA SER A 315 -5.66 16.30 -33.80
C SER A 315 -4.19 16.14 -33.39
N LYS A 316 -3.52 17.23 -33.00
CA LYS A 316 -2.11 17.28 -32.60
C LYS A 316 -1.90 18.19 -31.38
N PRO A 317 -2.41 17.81 -30.20
CA PRO A 317 -2.43 18.68 -29.02
C PRO A 317 -1.02 19.04 -28.48
N GLY A 318 0.01 18.27 -28.85
CA GLY A 318 1.42 18.54 -28.55
C GLY A 318 2.19 19.33 -29.62
N ASP A 319 1.56 19.76 -30.73
CA ASP A 319 2.30 20.39 -31.83
C ASP A 319 2.97 21.70 -31.40
N GLY A 320 4.23 21.87 -31.79
CA GLY A 320 5.08 22.96 -31.32
C GLY A 320 5.60 22.82 -29.87
N TRP A 321 5.27 21.77 -29.13
CA TRP A 321 5.84 21.50 -27.80
C TRP A 321 6.92 20.43 -27.84
N ILE A 322 7.80 20.40 -26.82
CA ILE A 322 8.78 19.33 -26.64
C ILE A 322 8.13 18.25 -25.78
N LEU A 323 7.98 17.03 -26.29
CA LEU A 323 7.54 15.90 -25.48
C LEU A 323 8.65 15.57 -24.46
N LEU A 324 8.32 15.65 -23.18
CA LEU A 324 9.24 15.30 -22.08
C LEU A 324 9.09 13.84 -21.67
N GLY A 325 7.91 13.26 -21.87
CA GLY A 325 7.68 11.84 -21.70
C GLY A 325 6.20 11.46 -21.79
N LYS A 326 5.98 10.16 -21.99
CA LYS A 326 4.67 9.51 -21.89
C LYS A 326 4.72 8.55 -20.71
N PHE A 327 3.75 8.66 -19.82
CA PHE A 327 3.74 7.98 -18.53
C PHE A 327 2.45 7.19 -18.36
N GLU A 328 2.55 6.09 -17.61
CA GLU A 328 1.41 5.26 -17.23
C GLU A 328 1.37 5.16 -15.71
N SER A 329 0.24 5.55 -15.13
CA SER A 329 -0.05 5.33 -13.72
C SER A 329 -0.30 3.86 -13.46
N PHE A 330 0.32 3.37 -12.40
CA PHE A 330 0.30 2.00 -11.97
C PHE A 330 -0.39 1.85 -10.62
N LYS A 331 -1.20 0.79 -10.48
CA LYS A 331 -1.90 0.44 -9.25
C LYS A 331 -1.25 -0.81 -8.63
N PRO A 332 -0.57 -0.70 -7.47
CA PRO A 332 0.20 -1.78 -6.87
C PRO A 332 -0.53 -3.11 -6.75
N SER A 333 -1.77 -3.10 -6.26
CA SER A 333 -2.52 -4.33 -6.03
C SER A 333 -3.00 -5.05 -7.30
N GLY A 334 -3.01 -4.36 -8.45
CA GLY A 334 -3.61 -4.86 -9.69
C GLY A 334 -5.12 -5.12 -9.63
N LEU A 335 -5.80 -4.88 -8.49
CA LEU A 335 -7.25 -5.05 -8.38
C LEU A 335 -7.99 -4.06 -9.29
N PRO A 336 -9.20 -4.40 -9.76
CA PRO A 336 -9.96 -3.52 -10.65
C PRO A 336 -10.30 -2.18 -9.97
N PRO A 337 -10.47 -1.10 -10.76
CA PRO A 337 -10.90 0.19 -10.25
C PRO A 337 -12.16 0.12 -9.39
N GLY A 338 -12.17 0.86 -8.28
CA GLY A 338 -13.22 0.78 -7.26
C GLY A 338 -12.96 -0.26 -6.16
N SER A 339 -11.85 -1.00 -6.22
CA SER A 339 -11.34 -1.85 -5.14
C SER A 339 -9.89 -1.48 -4.85
N ASN A 340 -9.62 -0.89 -3.69
CA ASN A 340 -8.29 -0.46 -3.28
C ASN A 340 -7.86 -1.23 -2.01
N THR A 341 -6.59 -1.62 -1.98
CA THR A 341 -5.91 -2.18 -0.81
C THR A 341 -5.20 -1.07 -0.02
N GLU A 342 -4.72 -1.38 1.18
CA GLU A 342 -3.87 -0.47 1.93
C GLU A 342 -2.54 -0.15 1.19
N GLU A 343 -1.98 -1.11 0.45
CA GLU A 343 -0.81 -0.90 -0.42
C GLU A 343 -1.08 0.20 -1.47
N ASP A 344 -2.28 0.22 -2.05
CA ASP A 344 -2.67 1.23 -3.05
C ASP A 344 -2.76 2.64 -2.44
N TYR A 345 -3.31 2.74 -1.22
CA TYR A 345 -3.43 4.01 -0.50
C TYR A 345 -2.06 4.54 -0.09
N LEU A 346 -1.23 3.72 0.55
CA LEU A 346 0.11 4.13 0.99
C LEU A 346 1.00 4.54 -0.19
N PHE A 347 0.94 3.81 -1.31
CA PHE A 347 1.69 4.18 -2.51
C PHE A 347 1.26 5.55 -3.06
N GLN A 348 -0.05 5.85 -3.09
CA GLN A 348 -0.54 7.15 -3.56
C GLN A 348 -0.34 8.27 -2.55
N ASP A 349 -0.37 8.00 -1.25
CA ASP A 349 -0.07 8.98 -0.21
C ASP A 349 1.40 9.42 -0.28
N ASN A 350 2.30 8.53 -0.71
CA ASN A 350 3.68 8.86 -1.03
C ASN A 350 3.85 9.54 -2.40
N GLY A 351 2.85 9.47 -3.27
CA GLY A 351 2.82 10.03 -4.62
C GLY A 351 3.58 9.18 -5.63
N GLU A 352 2.96 8.96 -6.78
CA GLU A 352 3.54 8.15 -7.84
C GLU A 352 4.71 8.88 -8.50
N ASP A 353 5.91 8.31 -8.39
CA ASP A 353 7.18 8.91 -8.81
C ASP A 353 7.52 8.53 -10.26
N PHE A 354 7.77 9.54 -11.09
CA PHE A 354 8.10 9.37 -12.50
C PHE A 354 9.39 10.12 -12.84
N VAL A 355 10.37 9.43 -13.40
CA VAL A 355 11.64 10.02 -13.82
C VAL A 355 11.59 10.36 -15.31
N PHE A 356 11.98 11.57 -15.67
CA PHE A 356 12.09 11.97 -17.08
C PHE A 356 13.28 11.26 -17.74
N GLU A 357 13.20 10.99 -19.04
CA GLU A 357 14.35 10.45 -19.77
C GLU A 357 15.51 11.45 -19.85
N PHE A 358 16.74 10.94 -20.00
CA PHE A 358 17.97 11.74 -19.99
C PHE A 358 17.94 12.94 -20.96
N GLU A 359 17.40 12.75 -22.17
CA GLU A 359 17.29 13.82 -23.17
C GLU A 359 16.35 14.94 -22.72
N SER A 360 15.28 14.61 -21.99
CA SER A 360 14.31 15.55 -21.43
C SER A 360 14.89 16.35 -20.26
N GLN A 361 15.76 15.73 -19.46
CA GLN A 361 16.40 16.36 -18.29
C GLN A 361 17.32 17.53 -18.67
N SER A 362 17.87 17.53 -19.88
CA SER A 362 18.73 18.62 -20.36
C SER A 362 17.95 19.86 -20.86
N ARG A 363 16.62 19.77 -21.03
CA ARG A 363 15.81 20.82 -21.65
C ARG A 363 15.50 21.93 -20.65
N GLU A 364 15.64 23.17 -21.09
CA GLU A 364 15.24 24.34 -20.31
C GLU A 364 13.74 24.58 -20.49
N ILE A 365 12.99 24.44 -19.41
CA ILE A 365 11.53 24.48 -19.41
C ILE A 365 11.05 25.57 -18.45
N ARG A 366 9.98 26.26 -18.81
CA ARG A 366 9.21 27.13 -17.92
C ARG A 366 7.73 26.79 -17.95
N TYR A 367 7.23 26.40 -19.12
CA TYR A 367 5.85 26.03 -19.33
C TYR A 367 5.73 24.51 -19.47
N ILE A 368 4.83 23.91 -18.71
CA ILE A 368 4.48 22.50 -18.81
C ILE A 368 3.08 22.38 -19.38
N ARG A 369 2.88 21.44 -20.30
CA ARG A 369 1.56 21.03 -20.77
C ARG A 369 1.34 19.57 -20.39
N PHE A 370 0.37 19.35 -19.52
CA PHE A 370 -0.13 18.02 -19.16
C PHE A 370 -1.24 17.63 -20.15
N ILE A 371 -1.14 16.44 -20.74
CA ILE A 371 -2.16 15.90 -21.65
C ILE A 371 -2.62 14.55 -21.12
N ASN A 372 -3.87 14.47 -20.64
CA ASN A 372 -4.46 13.20 -20.26
C ASN A 372 -4.94 12.45 -21.51
N ILE A 373 -4.43 11.25 -21.74
CA ILE A 373 -4.77 10.42 -22.90
C ILE A 373 -5.84 9.39 -22.50
N GLU A 374 -5.67 8.77 -21.35
CA GLU A 374 -6.56 7.74 -20.80
C GLU A 374 -6.73 7.97 -19.30
N SER A 375 -7.96 8.08 -18.82
CA SER A 375 -8.27 8.04 -17.39
C SER A 375 -8.48 6.60 -16.93
N TRP A 376 -8.25 6.33 -15.65
CA TRP A 376 -8.75 5.13 -14.99
C TRP A 376 -10.26 4.97 -15.29
N ASN A 377 -10.73 3.76 -15.60
CA ASN A 377 -12.10 3.50 -16.08
C ASN A 377 -12.53 4.19 -17.39
N ASN A 378 -11.59 4.70 -18.21
CA ASN A 378 -11.89 5.36 -19.49
C ASN A 378 -12.97 6.44 -19.38
N GLN A 379 -12.98 7.16 -18.26
CA GLN A 379 -13.98 8.22 -18.05
C GLN A 379 -13.66 9.42 -18.92
N MET A 380 -14.73 10.07 -19.42
CA MET A 380 -14.67 11.31 -20.19
C MET A 380 -14.47 12.54 -19.30
N VAL A 381 -13.57 12.44 -18.33
CA VAL A 381 -13.24 13.48 -17.35
C VAL A 381 -11.80 13.28 -16.91
N THR A 382 -11.12 14.37 -16.56
CA THR A 382 -9.81 14.33 -15.93
C THR A 382 -9.89 14.93 -14.54
N VAL A 383 -9.36 14.23 -13.54
CA VAL A 383 -9.14 14.77 -12.19
C VAL A 383 -7.70 14.58 -11.77
N ILE A 384 -7.07 15.62 -11.24
CA ILE A 384 -5.67 15.55 -10.80
C ILE A 384 -5.64 15.99 -9.34
N GLY A 385 -5.17 15.10 -8.46
CA GLY A 385 -5.08 15.36 -7.03
C GLY A 385 -4.00 16.36 -6.72
N GLU A 386 -2.77 16.11 -7.16
CA GLU A 386 -1.62 17.01 -6.99
C GLU A 386 -0.52 16.66 -8.01
N LEU A 387 0.23 17.67 -8.45
CA LEU A 387 1.44 17.56 -9.24
C LEU A 387 2.60 18.24 -8.52
N SER A 388 3.77 17.62 -8.57
CA SER A 388 5.00 18.15 -7.99
C SER A 388 6.17 17.88 -8.92
N PHE A 389 7.05 18.86 -9.14
CA PHE A 389 8.23 18.72 -10.00
C PHE A 389 9.52 18.87 -9.20
N TRP A 390 10.55 18.13 -9.58
CA TRP A 390 11.91 18.29 -9.08
C TRP A 390 12.91 18.42 -10.23
N GLY A 391 13.99 19.14 -10.00
CA GLY A 391 14.96 19.48 -11.03
C GLY A 391 16.06 20.43 -10.54
N GLY A 392 16.68 21.13 -11.48
CA GLY A 392 17.56 22.28 -11.22
C GLY A 392 16.93 23.58 -11.72
N VAL A 393 17.01 24.65 -10.91
CA VAL A 393 16.57 26.00 -11.30
C VAL A 393 17.67 26.68 -12.11
N ILE A 394 17.30 27.38 -13.17
CA ILE A 394 18.21 28.12 -14.05
C ILE A 394 18.03 29.61 -13.77
N ASP A 395 19.10 30.26 -13.32
CA ASP A 395 19.15 31.70 -13.05
C ASP A 395 18.95 32.58 -14.32
#